data_AF-A0A4R4U1X9-F1
#
_entry.id   AF-A0A4R4U1X9-F1
#
_cell.length_a   1.000
_cell.length_b   1.000
_cell.length_c   1.000
_cell.angle_alpha   90.00
_cell.angle_beta   90.00
_cell.angle_gamma   90.00
#
_symmetry.space_group_name_H-M   'P 1'
#
loop_
_entity.id
_entity.type
_entity.pdbx_description
1 polymer ?
#
loop_
_entity_poly.entity_id
_entity_poly.type
_entity_poly.pdbx_seq_one_letter_code
_entity_poly.pdbx_strand_id
1 'polypeptide(L)'
;MAGRVRGAAPPRAIAAGDVVAAFSRVLAEWTAAQIVHVDAGSERAAVLELDWSGPEPASVEDLGEVSPLRLTHHSWDGGLSYCNYEWVLPRSYKVIGNLPPLHDEPSRSYSTGWWLGDQLARQRRWDAGVREDPVDPGVAAYTGAEMNDLLGEPAEPHTGIRILNVGGVESLDCERLVRRFPNVTDLGLRGDLGLLSAAGSLNGLGSLRRLHIVDLFGMGGDDRLLPQRVPALEALLLHSVPAEYAAAMRSAWRREVPNGTFVDIRGARKPEWVAENRDNPLRGWGDREQISGARVKKAVAQYRSTRRAVMAALAEEPDGDRRARLVEIGRRYGEAFNRLDGRSPFIETVEREELFAALDLIVDEAEAAHGSAMPWARESLASGVDTVRDW
;
A
#
# COMPACT_ATOMS: atom_id res chain seq x y z
N MET A 1 17.74 -4.51 28.20
CA MET A 1 16.61 -4.07 29.03
C MET A 1 16.27 -2.64 28.65
N ALA A 2 15.34 -2.47 27.71
CA ALA A 2 14.86 -1.16 27.28
C ALA A 2 13.72 -0.72 28.19
N GLY A 3 13.74 0.55 28.62
CA GLY A 3 12.73 1.12 29.51
C GLY A 3 11.34 1.02 28.89
N ARG A 4 10.39 0.45 29.65
CA ARG A 4 8.96 0.54 29.37
C ARG A 4 8.59 2.02 29.27
N VAL A 5 8.35 2.51 28.06
CA VAL A 5 7.59 3.75 27.85
C VAL A 5 6.22 3.52 28.51
N ARG A 6 5.77 4.47 29.33
CA ARG A 6 4.42 4.44 29.93
C ARG A 6 3.39 4.18 28.82
N GLY A 7 2.53 3.19 29.05
CA GLY A 7 1.68 2.57 28.03
C GLY A 7 0.95 3.61 27.18
N ALA A 8 1.20 3.59 25.88
CA ALA A 8 0.42 4.35 24.93
C ALA A 8 -1.05 3.89 25.01
N ALA A 9 -1.97 4.82 24.80
CA ALA A 9 -3.41 4.57 24.81
C ALA A 9 -4.00 4.94 23.45
N PRO A 10 -5.12 4.31 23.04
CA PRO A 10 -5.84 4.67 21.84
C PRO A 10 -6.14 6.18 21.77
N PRO A 11 -5.89 6.88 20.66
CA PRO A 11 -6.13 8.33 20.56
C PRO A 11 -7.58 8.73 20.80
N ARG A 12 -8.53 7.87 20.38
CA ARG A 12 -9.93 7.90 20.81
C ARG A 12 -10.16 6.68 21.68
N ALA A 13 -10.74 6.89 22.86
CA ALA A 13 -10.93 5.84 23.86
C ALA A 13 -11.72 4.66 23.27
N ILE A 14 -11.08 3.50 23.26
CA ILE A 14 -11.65 2.18 22.98
C ILE A 14 -11.02 1.18 23.95
N ALA A 15 -11.80 0.20 24.40
CA ALA A 15 -11.38 -0.87 25.29
C ALA A 15 -11.98 -2.21 24.86
N ALA A 16 -11.40 -3.31 25.35
CA ALA A 16 -12.00 -4.62 25.16
C ALA A 16 -13.45 -4.67 25.70
N GLY A 17 -14.34 -5.27 24.91
CA GLY A 17 -15.78 -5.31 25.14
C GLY A 17 -16.57 -4.16 24.52
N ASP A 18 -15.92 -3.05 24.14
CA ASP A 18 -16.62 -1.92 23.54
C ASP A 18 -17.27 -2.33 22.22
N VAL A 19 -18.50 -1.88 22.01
CA VAL A 19 -19.22 -2.06 20.75
C VAL A 19 -19.19 -0.74 20.00
N VAL A 20 -18.70 -0.79 18.77
CA VAL A 20 -18.63 0.33 17.86
C VAL A 20 -19.65 0.17 16.74
N ALA A 21 -20.20 1.28 16.25
CA ALA A 21 -21.09 1.31 15.12
C ALA A 21 -20.60 2.30 14.05
N ALA A 22 -20.81 1.94 12.78
CA ALA A 22 -20.59 2.82 11.65
C ALA A 22 -21.61 2.57 10.54
N PHE A 23 -21.89 3.61 9.75
CA PHE A 23 -22.77 3.52 8.61
C PHE A 23 -22.07 2.85 7.41
N SER A 24 -22.63 1.73 6.96
CA SER A 24 -22.21 1.05 5.74
C SER A 24 -22.93 1.65 4.55
N ARG A 25 -22.18 2.30 3.65
CA ARG A 25 -22.74 2.84 2.40
C ARG A 25 -23.23 1.74 1.45
N VAL A 26 -22.66 0.54 1.54
CA VAL A 26 -23.01 -0.60 0.68
C VAL A 26 -24.37 -1.16 1.09
N LEU A 27 -24.64 -1.24 2.40
CA LEU A 27 -25.93 -1.69 2.94
C LEU A 27 -26.96 -0.57 3.05
N ALA A 28 -26.52 0.69 3.02
CA ALA A 28 -27.32 1.86 3.38
C ALA A 28 -27.92 1.77 4.81
N GLU A 29 -27.21 1.09 5.71
CA GLU A 29 -27.61 0.80 7.08
C GLU A 29 -26.42 0.97 8.03
N TRP A 30 -26.69 1.14 9.32
CA TRP A 30 -25.67 1.06 10.35
C TRP A 30 -25.28 -0.39 10.59
N THR A 31 -24.01 -0.60 10.93
CA THR A 31 -23.41 -1.90 11.22
C THR A 31 -22.63 -1.81 12.53
N ALA A 32 -22.34 -2.94 13.16
CA ALA A 32 -21.68 -2.97 14.46
C ALA A 32 -20.52 -3.98 14.52
N ALA A 33 -19.54 -3.68 15.37
CA ALA A 33 -18.43 -4.57 15.70
C ALA A 33 -18.09 -4.46 17.18
N GLN A 34 -17.54 -5.52 17.76
CA GLN A 34 -16.97 -5.51 19.10
C GLN A 34 -15.45 -5.40 19.04
N ILE A 35 -14.88 -4.56 19.91
CA ILE A 35 -13.45 -4.56 20.22
C ILE A 35 -13.19 -5.72 21.16
N VAL A 36 -12.47 -6.75 20.70
CA VAL A 36 -12.18 -7.93 21.52
C VAL A 36 -10.91 -7.72 22.34
N HIS A 37 -9.89 -7.11 21.73
CA HIS A 37 -8.59 -6.87 22.36
C HIS A 37 -7.99 -5.55 21.90
N VAL A 38 -7.21 -4.89 22.76
CA VAL A 38 -6.40 -3.71 22.42
C VAL A 38 -4.96 -3.98 22.83
N ASP A 39 -4.04 -3.95 21.87
CA ASP A 39 -2.62 -4.17 22.08
C ASP A 39 -1.84 -2.85 21.99
N ALA A 40 -1.33 -2.40 23.13
CA ALA A 40 -0.52 -1.19 23.20
C ALA A 40 0.90 -1.35 22.64
N GLY A 41 1.41 -2.58 22.51
CA GLY A 41 2.72 -2.85 21.93
C GLY A 41 2.74 -2.70 20.41
N SER A 42 1.66 -3.14 19.75
CA SER A 42 1.51 -3.05 18.29
C SER A 42 0.61 -1.89 17.84
N GLU A 43 0.00 -1.15 18.77
CA GLU A 43 -0.96 -0.07 18.49
C GLU A 43 -2.17 -0.55 17.67
N ARG A 44 -2.67 -1.76 17.99
CA ARG A 44 -3.74 -2.45 17.27
C ARG A 44 -4.96 -2.72 18.14
N ALA A 45 -6.12 -2.76 17.51
CA ALA A 45 -7.37 -3.25 18.08
C ALA A 45 -7.85 -4.46 17.26
N ALA A 46 -8.19 -5.56 17.95
CA ALA A 46 -8.81 -6.72 17.36
C ALA A 46 -10.33 -6.49 17.29
N VAL A 47 -10.85 -6.37 16.07
CA VAL A 47 -12.23 -5.96 15.79
C VAL A 47 -12.99 -7.13 15.21
N LEU A 48 -14.05 -7.54 15.90
CA LEU A 48 -14.96 -8.61 15.53
C LEU A 48 -16.25 -8.01 14.99
N GLU A 49 -16.52 -8.16 13.68
CA GLU A 49 -17.79 -7.70 13.12
C GLU A 49 -18.95 -8.54 13.67
N LEU A 50 -20.09 -7.88 13.91
CA LEU A 50 -21.32 -8.52 14.36
C LEU A 50 -22.22 -8.77 13.14
N ASP A 51 -22.99 -9.85 13.18
CA ASP A 51 -24.06 -10.11 12.21
C ASP A 51 -25.27 -9.23 12.51
N TRP A 52 -25.09 -7.92 12.34
CA TRP A 52 -26.09 -6.92 12.65
C TRP A 52 -26.02 -5.75 11.68
N SER A 53 -27.18 -5.33 11.19
CA SER A 53 -27.35 -3.99 10.62
C SER A 53 -28.77 -3.49 10.83
N GLY A 54 -28.94 -2.17 10.76
CA GLY A 54 -30.26 -1.55 10.86
C GLY A 54 -30.22 -0.03 10.93
N PRO A 55 -31.25 0.60 11.52
CA PRO A 55 -31.26 2.03 11.83
C PRO A 55 -30.08 2.44 12.73
N GLU A 56 -29.83 3.74 12.83
CA GLU A 56 -28.75 4.25 13.68
C GLU A 56 -28.94 3.83 15.15
N PRO A 57 -28.03 3.03 15.74
CA PRO A 57 -28.16 2.62 17.13
C PRO A 57 -27.67 3.75 18.04
N ALA A 58 -28.40 4.03 19.12
CA ALA A 58 -27.99 4.92 20.20
C ALA A 58 -27.23 4.16 21.29
N SER A 59 -27.57 2.89 21.53
CA SER A 59 -26.90 2.03 22.51
C SER A 59 -26.77 0.57 22.04
N VAL A 60 -26.08 -0.27 22.83
CA VAL A 60 -26.04 -1.72 22.61
C VAL A 60 -27.42 -2.40 22.76
N GLU A 61 -28.36 -1.78 23.47
CA GLU A 61 -29.73 -2.33 23.63
C GLU A 61 -30.49 -2.31 22.31
N ASP A 62 -30.21 -1.32 21.44
CA ASP A 62 -30.84 -1.19 20.12
C ASP A 62 -30.41 -2.31 19.15
N LEU A 63 -29.34 -3.04 19.47
CA LEU A 63 -28.85 -4.14 18.65
C LEU A 63 -29.67 -5.43 18.83
N GLY A 64 -30.37 -5.58 19.95
CA GLY A 64 -31.00 -6.84 20.34
C GLY A 64 -29.98 -7.95 20.62
N GLU A 65 -30.36 -9.21 20.33
CA GLU A 65 -29.42 -10.33 20.38
C GLU A 65 -28.48 -10.28 19.17
N VAL A 66 -27.18 -10.15 19.44
CA VAL A 66 -26.12 -10.11 18.41
C VAL A 66 -25.22 -11.32 18.48
N SER A 67 -24.75 -11.76 17.32
CA SER A 67 -23.77 -12.83 17.17
C SER A 67 -22.57 -12.36 16.34
N PRO A 68 -21.39 -12.99 16.52
CA PRO A 68 -20.25 -12.74 15.63
C PRO A 68 -20.57 -13.07 14.17
N LEU A 69 -20.17 -12.20 13.24
CA LEU A 69 -20.34 -12.42 11.81
C LEU A 69 -19.48 -13.61 11.36
N ARG A 70 -20.13 -14.64 10.83
CA ARG A 70 -19.48 -15.80 10.19
C ARG A 70 -19.46 -15.62 8.68
N LEU A 71 -18.29 -15.87 8.09
CA LEU A 71 -18.07 -15.77 6.66
C LEU A 71 -18.12 -17.16 6.03
N THR A 72 -19.05 -17.33 5.10
CA THR A 72 -19.18 -18.52 4.24
C THR A 72 -19.19 -18.15 2.76
N HIS A 73 -19.02 -16.86 2.44
CA HIS A 73 -18.96 -16.40 1.06
C HIS A 73 -17.65 -16.76 0.37
N HIS A 74 -17.68 -16.95 -0.94
CA HIS A 74 -16.50 -17.23 -1.76
C HIS A 74 -15.71 -18.45 -1.25
N SER A 75 -14.45 -18.27 -0.84
CA SER A 75 -13.57 -19.33 -0.33
C SER A 75 -13.54 -19.41 1.20
N TRP A 76 -14.41 -18.69 1.91
CA TRP A 76 -14.52 -18.76 3.36
C TRP A 76 -15.26 -20.02 3.81
N ASP A 77 -14.80 -20.63 4.90
CA ASP A 77 -15.24 -21.93 5.41
C ASP A 77 -15.94 -21.85 6.79
N GLY A 78 -16.50 -20.68 7.14
CA GLY A 78 -17.20 -20.44 8.41
C GLY A 78 -16.38 -19.68 9.47
N GLY A 79 -15.20 -19.19 9.09
CA GLY A 79 -14.38 -18.30 9.91
C GLY A 79 -15.10 -17.00 10.30
N LEU A 80 -14.65 -16.37 11.38
CA LEU A 80 -15.21 -15.10 11.85
C LEU A 80 -14.65 -13.92 11.05
N SER A 81 -15.46 -12.90 10.79
CA SER A 81 -14.94 -11.59 10.37
C SER A 81 -14.26 -10.92 11.55
N TYR A 82 -12.98 -11.23 11.74
CA TYR A 82 -12.20 -10.82 12.90
C TYR A 82 -10.79 -10.42 12.51
N CYS A 83 -10.45 -9.14 12.66
CA CYS A 83 -9.22 -8.56 12.11
C CYS A 83 -8.58 -7.54 13.06
N ASN A 84 -7.24 -7.48 13.05
CA ASN A 84 -6.48 -6.44 13.74
C ASN A 84 -6.36 -5.19 12.87
N TYR A 85 -6.93 -4.08 13.33
CA TYR A 85 -6.81 -2.75 12.74
C TYR A 85 -5.98 -1.83 13.61
N GLU A 86 -5.53 -0.69 13.06
CA GLU A 86 -5.00 0.41 13.86
C GLU A 86 -5.97 0.80 14.99
N TRP A 87 -5.44 1.05 16.20
CA TRP A 87 -6.26 1.44 17.36
C TRP A 87 -6.78 2.89 17.32
N VAL A 88 -6.85 3.49 16.14
CA VAL A 88 -7.43 4.81 15.92
C VAL A 88 -8.85 4.61 15.44
N LEU A 89 -9.83 4.79 16.34
CA LEU A 89 -11.24 4.70 15.99
C LEU A 89 -11.58 5.81 14.95
N PRO A 90 -12.00 5.48 13.71
CA PRO A 90 -12.22 6.49 12.69
C PRO A 90 -13.36 7.44 13.06
N ARG A 91 -13.26 8.72 12.69
CA ARG A 91 -14.24 9.76 13.07
C ARG A 91 -15.70 9.45 12.70
N SER A 92 -15.92 8.59 11.70
CA SER A 92 -17.25 8.10 11.30
C SER A 92 -17.83 7.01 12.18
N TYR A 93 -17.05 6.51 13.13
CA TYR A 93 -17.41 5.46 14.07
C TYR A 93 -17.72 6.07 15.44
N LYS A 94 -18.66 5.44 16.14
CA LYS A 94 -19.02 5.76 17.52
C LYS A 94 -19.03 4.52 18.39
N VAL A 95 -18.62 4.67 19.64
CA VAL A 95 -18.84 3.65 20.68
C VAL A 95 -20.29 3.79 21.15
N ILE A 96 -21.03 2.69 21.15
CA ILE A 96 -22.46 2.65 21.54
C ILE A 96 -22.70 1.90 22.86
N GLY A 97 -21.64 1.40 23.49
CA GLY A 97 -21.71 0.72 24.78
C GLY A 97 -20.68 -0.38 24.88
N ASN A 98 -20.89 -1.29 25.82
CA ASN A 98 -19.99 -2.39 26.10
C ASN A 98 -20.80 -3.69 26.26
N LEU A 99 -20.27 -4.79 25.74
CA LEU A 99 -20.77 -6.14 25.94
C LEU A 99 -19.62 -7.03 26.42
N PRO A 100 -19.90 -8.12 27.18
CA PRO A 100 -18.91 -9.16 27.40
C PRO A 100 -18.30 -9.61 26.06
N PRO A 101 -16.97 -9.81 25.96
CA PRO A 101 -16.34 -10.27 24.73
C PRO A 101 -17.01 -11.56 24.21
N LEU A 102 -17.48 -11.53 22.96
CA LEU A 102 -18.10 -12.67 22.28
C LEU A 102 -17.07 -13.66 21.72
N HIS A 103 -15.79 -13.32 21.87
CA HIS A 103 -14.64 -14.09 21.45
C HIS A 103 -13.46 -13.77 22.38
N ASP A 104 -12.53 -14.70 22.54
CA ASP A 104 -11.40 -14.60 23.47
C ASP A 104 -10.04 -14.94 22.83
N GLU A 105 -10.02 -15.58 21.65
CA GLU A 105 -8.77 -15.85 20.94
C GLU A 105 -8.23 -14.60 20.20
N PRO A 106 -6.91 -14.50 19.99
CA PRO A 106 -6.32 -13.43 19.18
C PRO A 106 -6.63 -13.60 17.69
N SER A 107 -6.89 -12.49 16.99
CA SER A 107 -6.98 -12.52 15.53
C SER A 107 -5.59 -12.73 14.91
N ARG A 108 -5.52 -13.57 13.87
CA ARG A 108 -4.33 -13.74 13.02
C ARG A 108 -4.40 -12.93 11.73
N SER A 109 -5.47 -12.17 11.53
CA SER A 109 -5.70 -11.33 10.36
C SER A 109 -5.31 -9.89 10.66
N TYR A 110 -4.73 -9.20 9.68
CA TYR A 110 -4.31 -7.82 9.80
C TYR A 110 -4.77 -7.04 8.58
N SER A 111 -5.29 -5.84 8.80
CA SER A 111 -5.66 -4.94 7.73
C SER A 111 -5.37 -3.50 8.14
N THR A 112 -5.59 -2.57 7.22
CA THR A 112 -5.42 -1.14 7.46
C THR A 112 -6.64 -0.40 6.94
N GLY A 113 -7.13 0.55 7.73
CA GLY A 113 -8.41 1.20 7.48
C GLY A 113 -9.56 0.29 7.91
N TRP A 114 -10.50 0.85 8.65
CA TRP A 114 -11.69 0.13 9.06
C TRP A 114 -12.68 0.07 7.89
N TRP A 115 -13.19 -1.12 7.58
CA TRP A 115 -14.11 -1.39 6.46
C TRP A 115 -15.39 -2.08 6.96
N LEU A 116 -15.92 -1.58 8.07
CA LEU A 116 -17.06 -2.20 8.76
C LEU A 116 -18.28 -2.29 7.83
N GLY A 117 -18.85 -3.49 7.74
CA GLY A 117 -20.03 -3.76 6.92
C GLY A 117 -19.76 -4.21 5.49
N ASP A 118 -18.51 -4.17 5.00
CA ASP A 118 -18.17 -4.73 3.68
C ASP A 118 -18.35 -6.26 3.67
N GLN A 119 -17.82 -6.95 4.68
CA GLN A 119 -17.96 -8.40 4.81
C GLN A 119 -19.41 -8.81 5.05
N LEU A 120 -20.15 -8.05 5.88
CA LEU A 120 -21.58 -8.30 6.09
C LEU A 120 -22.38 -8.16 4.78
N ALA A 121 -22.07 -7.15 3.96
CA ALA A 121 -22.73 -6.98 2.67
C ALA A 121 -22.45 -8.15 1.71
N ARG A 122 -21.19 -8.61 1.65
CA ARG A 122 -20.81 -9.79 0.86
C ARG A 122 -21.51 -11.06 1.36
N GLN A 123 -21.56 -11.25 2.68
CA GLN A 123 -22.22 -12.39 3.30
C GLN A 123 -23.72 -12.40 2.99
N ARG A 124 -24.43 -11.28 3.15
CA ARG A 124 -25.87 -11.20 2.83
C ARG A 124 -26.18 -11.47 1.36
N ARG A 125 -25.35 -10.95 0.45
CA ARG A 125 -25.46 -11.27 -0.99
C ARG A 125 -25.29 -12.77 -1.22
N TRP A 126 -24.31 -13.37 -0.56
CA TRP A 126 -24.07 -14.80 -0.62
C TRP A 126 -25.26 -15.60 -0.08
N ASP A 127 -25.83 -15.23 1.05
CA ASP A 127 -27.00 -15.93 1.59
C ASP A 127 -28.23 -15.80 0.68
N ALA A 128 -28.34 -14.68 -0.05
CA ALA A 128 -29.34 -14.47 -1.10
C ALA A 128 -29.04 -15.20 -2.43
N GLY A 129 -27.95 -15.96 -2.51
CA GLY A 129 -27.58 -16.75 -3.70
C GLY A 129 -26.73 -16.02 -4.74
N VAL A 130 -26.30 -14.78 -4.48
CA VAL A 130 -25.38 -14.04 -5.35
C VAL A 130 -23.94 -14.49 -5.06
N ARG A 131 -23.33 -15.15 -6.05
CA ARG A 131 -22.00 -15.79 -5.91
C ARG A 131 -20.84 -14.94 -6.41
N GLU A 132 -21.14 -13.92 -7.20
CA GLU A 132 -20.17 -12.97 -7.72
C GLU A 132 -20.38 -11.60 -7.08
N ASP A 133 -19.31 -10.88 -6.79
CA ASP A 133 -19.43 -9.50 -6.34
C ASP A 133 -19.83 -8.60 -7.51
N PRO A 134 -20.93 -7.84 -7.41
CA PRO A 134 -21.30 -6.90 -8.45
C PRO A 134 -20.23 -5.82 -8.57
N VAL A 135 -19.95 -5.43 -9.82
CA VAL A 135 -19.09 -4.29 -10.12
C VAL A 135 -19.73 -3.04 -9.49
N ASP A 136 -19.04 -2.41 -8.53
CA ASP A 136 -19.49 -1.12 -7.99
C ASP A 136 -19.11 -0.02 -9.00
N PRO A 137 -20.10 0.63 -9.65
CA PRO A 137 -19.82 1.70 -10.61
C PRO A 137 -19.15 2.92 -9.97
N GLY A 138 -19.11 3.00 -8.64
CA GLY A 138 -18.37 4.02 -7.90
C GLY A 138 -16.91 3.67 -7.61
N VAL A 139 -16.40 2.54 -8.08
CA VAL A 139 -15.01 2.11 -7.92
C VAL A 139 -14.34 2.09 -9.29
N ALA A 140 -13.20 2.76 -9.41
CA ALA A 140 -12.39 2.74 -10.62
C ALA A 140 -10.91 2.52 -10.29
N ALA A 141 -10.24 1.79 -11.16
CA ALA A 141 -8.81 1.58 -11.13
C ALA A 141 -8.21 1.85 -12.52
N TYR A 142 -7.10 2.58 -12.56
CA TYR A 142 -6.40 2.91 -13.80
C TYR A 142 -4.89 2.73 -13.62
N THR A 143 -4.20 2.45 -14.71
CA THR A 143 -2.76 2.73 -14.82
C THR A 143 -2.51 4.24 -14.91
N GLY A 144 -1.29 4.67 -14.63
CA GLY A 144 -0.87 6.07 -14.79
C GLY A 144 -1.03 6.56 -16.23
N ALA A 145 -0.72 5.70 -17.20
CA ALA A 145 -0.92 5.98 -18.63
C ALA A 145 -2.40 6.18 -18.98
N GLU A 146 -3.28 5.23 -18.63
CA GLU A 146 -4.73 5.34 -18.87
C GLU A 146 -5.33 6.57 -18.19
N MET A 147 -4.86 6.90 -16.97
CA MET A 147 -5.29 8.11 -16.28
C MET A 147 -4.85 9.37 -17.03
N ASN A 148 -3.61 9.43 -17.52
CA ASN A 148 -3.14 10.59 -18.28
C ASN A 148 -3.88 10.75 -19.61
N ASP A 149 -4.15 9.67 -20.32
CA ASP A 149 -4.97 9.70 -21.55
C ASP A 149 -6.37 10.24 -21.22
N LEU A 150 -7.00 9.72 -20.16
CA LEU A 150 -8.29 10.19 -19.70
C LEU A 150 -8.27 11.68 -19.35
N LEU A 151 -7.23 12.17 -18.68
CA LEU A 151 -7.07 13.58 -18.29
C LEU A 151 -6.57 14.49 -19.42
N GLY A 152 -6.16 13.92 -20.55
CA GLY A 152 -5.68 14.63 -21.74
C GLY A 152 -6.80 15.28 -22.54
N GLU A 153 -7.98 14.68 -22.54
CA GLU A 153 -9.15 15.17 -23.27
C GLU A 153 -10.08 16.01 -22.38
N PRO A 154 -10.65 17.11 -22.88
CA PRO A 154 -11.70 17.83 -22.17
C PRO A 154 -12.97 16.96 -22.12
N ALA A 155 -13.22 16.40 -20.95
CA ALA A 155 -14.42 15.59 -20.67
C ALA A 155 -15.07 16.02 -19.36
N GLU A 156 -16.37 15.72 -19.25
CA GLU A 156 -17.17 16.02 -18.07
C GLU A 156 -16.61 15.34 -16.80
N PRO A 157 -16.85 15.93 -15.61
CA PRO A 157 -16.48 15.30 -14.35
C PRO A 157 -17.16 13.95 -14.15
N HIS A 158 -16.41 12.93 -13.75
CA HIS A 158 -16.92 11.65 -13.28
C HIS A 158 -17.36 11.76 -11.82
N THR A 159 -18.58 12.27 -11.61
CA THR A 159 -19.15 12.48 -10.27
C THR A 159 -19.57 11.20 -9.56
N GLY A 160 -19.72 10.09 -10.30
CA GLY A 160 -20.12 8.78 -9.76
C GLY A 160 -19.01 8.00 -9.07
N ILE A 161 -17.74 8.30 -9.40
CA ILE A 161 -16.57 7.60 -8.83
C ILE A 161 -16.27 8.12 -7.43
N ARG A 162 -16.24 7.22 -6.47
CA ARG A 162 -15.96 7.47 -5.04
C ARG A 162 -14.62 6.86 -4.61
N ILE A 163 -14.26 5.72 -5.18
CA ILE A 163 -12.99 5.04 -4.92
C ILE A 163 -12.17 5.03 -6.20
N LEU A 164 -10.99 5.63 -6.14
CA LEU A 164 -10.08 5.76 -7.28
C LEU A 164 -8.71 5.25 -6.89
N ASN A 165 -8.22 4.23 -7.60
CA ASN A 165 -6.86 3.74 -7.48
C ASN A 165 -6.11 3.96 -8.79
N VAL A 166 -4.97 4.62 -8.74
CA VAL A 166 -4.09 4.83 -9.90
C VAL A 166 -2.73 4.23 -9.59
N GLY A 167 -2.33 3.20 -10.34
CA GLY A 167 -1.04 2.51 -10.20
C GLY A 167 -0.11 2.80 -11.38
N GLY A 168 1.21 2.61 -11.21
CA GLY A 168 2.18 2.86 -12.27
C GLY A 168 2.21 4.32 -12.71
N VAL A 169 2.03 5.25 -11.77
CA VAL A 169 2.10 6.69 -12.05
C VAL A 169 3.55 7.12 -12.27
N GLU A 170 3.90 7.48 -13.50
CA GLU A 170 5.18 8.13 -13.84
C GLU A 170 5.11 9.65 -13.65
N SER A 171 4.03 10.25 -14.14
CA SER A 171 3.68 11.65 -13.91
C SER A 171 2.16 11.80 -13.86
N LEU A 172 1.62 12.65 -12.99
CA LEU A 172 0.19 12.91 -12.89
C LEU A 172 -0.10 14.34 -12.43
N ASP A 173 -0.96 15.03 -13.16
CA ASP A 173 -1.46 16.36 -12.82
C ASP A 173 -2.66 16.26 -11.85
N CYS A 174 -2.43 16.62 -10.59
CA CYS A 174 -3.46 16.54 -9.55
C CYS A 174 -4.58 17.57 -9.75
N GLU A 175 -4.34 18.69 -10.43
CA GLU A 175 -5.40 19.65 -10.72
C GLU A 175 -6.42 19.04 -11.69
N ARG A 176 -5.93 18.40 -12.75
CA ARG A 176 -6.79 17.68 -13.70
C ARG A 176 -7.51 16.51 -13.04
N LEU A 177 -6.82 15.74 -12.22
CA LEU A 177 -7.40 14.63 -11.45
C LEU A 177 -8.59 15.10 -10.62
N VAL A 178 -8.42 16.17 -9.83
CA VAL A 178 -9.46 16.69 -8.93
C VAL A 178 -10.64 17.25 -9.71
N ARG A 179 -10.39 17.94 -10.84
CA ARG A 179 -11.47 18.40 -11.73
C ARG A 179 -12.26 17.25 -12.33
N ARG A 180 -11.59 16.16 -12.71
CA ARG A 180 -12.23 15.00 -13.32
C ARG A 180 -12.96 14.14 -12.30
N PHE A 181 -12.48 14.04 -11.07
CA PHE A 181 -13.04 13.15 -10.04
C PHE A 181 -13.34 13.90 -8.73
N PRO A 182 -14.25 14.88 -8.73
CA PRO A 182 -14.43 15.79 -7.60
C PRO A 182 -15.04 15.13 -6.35
N ASN A 183 -15.71 13.99 -6.49
CA ASN A 183 -16.46 13.32 -5.42
C ASN A 183 -15.73 12.12 -4.79
N VAL A 184 -14.46 11.93 -5.11
CA VAL A 184 -13.66 10.82 -4.57
C VAL A 184 -13.57 10.93 -3.05
N THR A 185 -13.95 9.85 -2.38
CA THR A 185 -13.79 9.68 -0.93
C THR A 185 -12.55 8.84 -0.59
N ASP A 186 -12.03 8.09 -1.55
CA ASP A 186 -10.93 7.16 -1.37
C ASP A 186 -9.97 7.25 -2.55
N LEU A 187 -8.79 7.83 -2.31
CA LEU A 187 -7.78 8.04 -3.35
C LEU A 187 -6.51 7.25 -3.04
N GLY A 188 -6.19 6.30 -3.90
CA GLY A 188 -4.91 5.59 -3.91
C GLY A 188 -4.08 5.99 -5.13
N LEU A 189 -2.86 6.49 -4.92
CA LEU A 189 -1.90 6.82 -5.97
C LEU A 189 -0.59 6.06 -5.71
N ARG A 190 -0.13 5.29 -6.69
CA ARG A 190 1.11 4.50 -6.57
C ARG A 190 1.98 4.70 -7.81
N GLY A 191 3.24 5.03 -7.58
CA GLY A 191 4.25 5.17 -8.62
C GLY A 191 5.45 4.25 -8.39
N ASP A 192 6.47 4.48 -9.22
CA ASP A 192 7.85 4.06 -9.02
C ASP A 192 8.70 5.32 -9.19
N LEU A 193 8.98 6.00 -8.07
CA LEU A 193 9.60 7.33 -8.06
C LEU A 193 8.91 8.36 -9.01
N GLY A 194 7.59 8.23 -9.17
CA GLY A 194 6.80 9.05 -10.08
C GLY A 194 6.61 10.48 -9.59
N LEU A 195 6.04 11.35 -10.42
CA LEU A 195 5.87 12.78 -10.13
C LEU A 195 4.40 13.19 -10.09
N LEU A 196 3.96 13.81 -9.00
CA LEU A 196 2.71 14.54 -8.94
C LEU A 196 2.99 16.03 -9.12
N SER A 197 2.34 16.65 -10.09
CA SER A 197 2.31 18.10 -10.26
C SER A 197 1.02 18.68 -9.69
N ALA A 198 1.07 19.95 -9.28
CA ALA A 198 -0.06 20.66 -8.67
C ALA A 198 -0.71 19.89 -7.50
N ALA A 199 0.09 19.17 -6.70
CA ALA A 199 -0.39 18.29 -5.62
C ALA A 199 -1.23 19.02 -4.57
N GLY A 200 -0.97 20.31 -4.34
CA GLY A 200 -1.82 21.16 -3.49
C GLY A 200 -3.31 21.18 -3.90
N SER A 201 -3.63 20.88 -5.16
CA SER A 201 -5.01 20.79 -5.68
C SER A 201 -5.84 19.69 -5.00
N LEU A 202 -5.21 18.69 -4.38
CA LEU A 202 -5.90 17.66 -3.58
C LEU A 202 -6.71 18.26 -2.42
N ASN A 203 -6.38 19.48 -1.97
CA ASN A 203 -7.21 20.27 -1.05
C ASN A 203 -8.60 20.66 -1.61
N GLY A 204 -8.89 20.35 -2.87
CA GLY A 204 -10.21 20.48 -3.49
C GLY A 204 -11.16 19.31 -3.22
N LEU A 205 -10.65 18.16 -2.76
CA LEU A 205 -11.45 16.95 -2.51
C LEU A 205 -12.11 16.99 -1.13
N GLY A 206 -13.09 17.88 -0.92
CA GLY A 206 -13.72 18.11 0.39
C GLY A 206 -14.37 16.86 1.03
N SER A 207 -14.72 15.85 0.23
CA SER A 207 -15.31 14.58 0.67
C SER A 207 -14.29 13.46 0.92
N LEU A 208 -12.99 13.74 0.79
CA LEU A 208 -11.92 12.75 0.93
C LEU A 208 -11.86 12.19 2.35
N ARG A 209 -11.98 10.87 2.47
CA ARG A 209 -11.91 10.09 3.71
C ARG A 209 -10.61 9.31 3.82
N ARG A 210 -10.06 8.83 2.70
CA ARG A 210 -8.80 8.08 2.69
C ARG A 210 -7.89 8.55 1.57
N LEU A 211 -6.64 8.83 1.93
CA LEU A 211 -5.57 9.15 0.99
C LEU A 211 -4.42 8.17 1.21
N HIS A 212 -4.01 7.50 0.13
CA HIS A 212 -2.85 6.64 0.11
C HIS A 212 -1.93 7.05 -1.05
N ILE A 213 -0.72 7.49 -0.74
CA ILE A 213 0.30 7.85 -1.74
C ILE A 213 1.54 7.00 -1.50
N VAL A 214 1.99 6.29 -2.53
CA VAL A 214 3.17 5.42 -2.48
C VAL A 214 4.15 5.74 -3.60
N ASP A 215 5.41 5.97 -3.23
CA ASP A 215 6.55 6.15 -4.13
C ASP A 215 6.33 7.23 -5.19
N LEU A 216 5.83 8.38 -4.73
CA LEU A 216 5.49 9.54 -5.54
C LEU A 216 6.07 10.83 -4.97
N PHE A 217 6.56 11.68 -5.87
CA PHE A 217 7.40 12.85 -5.62
C PHE A 217 6.85 14.07 -6.37
N GLY A 218 7.57 15.19 -6.40
CA GLY A 218 7.15 16.43 -7.08
C GLY A 218 6.35 17.41 -6.21
N MET A 219 5.94 16.99 -5.01
CA MET A 219 5.27 17.83 -4.00
C MET A 219 6.25 18.38 -2.95
N GLY A 220 6.04 19.63 -2.54
CA GLY A 220 6.77 20.31 -1.47
C GLY A 220 5.92 20.52 -0.21
N GLY A 221 6.45 21.19 0.82
CA GLY A 221 5.72 21.44 2.06
C GLY A 221 4.46 22.30 1.89
N ASP A 222 4.41 23.12 0.85
CA ASP A 222 3.26 24.00 0.52
C ASP A 222 2.09 23.25 -0.13
N ASP A 223 2.34 22.07 -0.70
CA ASP A 223 1.30 21.21 -1.29
C ASP A 223 0.51 20.41 -0.24
N ARG A 224 0.85 20.52 1.05
CA ARG A 224 0.24 19.73 2.13
C ARG A 224 -1.29 19.80 2.10
N LEU A 225 -1.94 18.67 2.34
CA LEU A 225 -3.36 18.64 2.65
C LEU A 225 -3.61 19.30 4.01
N LEU A 226 -4.61 20.18 4.07
CA LEU A 226 -5.00 20.91 5.26
C LEU A 226 -6.28 20.31 5.86
N PRO A 227 -6.33 20.04 7.18
CA PRO A 227 -7.53 19.50 7.84
C PRO A 227 -8.82 20.26 7.54
N GLN A 228 -8.78 21.60 7.54
CA GLN A 228 -9.94 22.44 7.20
C GLN A 228 -10.42 22.34 5.74
N ARG A 229 -9.60 21.84 4.82
CA ARG A 229 -9.95 21.67 3.40
C ARG A 229 -10.51 20.29 3.10
N VAL A 230 -10.08 19.28 3.86
CA VAL A 230 -10.50 17.88 3.75
C VAL A 230 -10.96 17.35 5.13
N PRO A 231 -12.01 17.93 5.72
CA PRO A 231 -12.40 17.67 7.10
C PRO A 231 -12.93 16.25 7.35
N ALA A 232 -13.22 15.49 6.29
CA ALA A 232 -13.70 14.11 6.38
C ALA A 232 -12.56 13.07 6.44
N LEU A 233 -11.29 13.48 6.38
CA LEU A 233 -10.17 12.54 6.27
C LEU A 233 -10.01 11.67 7.54
N GLU A 234 -10.11 10.36 7.37
CA GLU A 234 -10.06 9.33 8.40
C GLU A 234 -8.76 8.52 8.33
N ALA A 235 -8.15 8.38 7.15
CA ALA A 235 -6.84 7.75 7.00
C ALA A 235 -5.93 8.50 6.01
N LEU A 236 -4.71 8.77 6.47
CA LEU A 236 -3.64 9.39 5.69
C LEU A 236 -2.43 8.45 5.70
N LEU A 237 -2.15 7.82 4.56
CA LEU A 237 -1.05 6.88 4.37
C LEU A 237 -0.09 7.41 3.32
N LEU A 238 1.15 7.72 3.72
CA LEU A 238 2.18 8.24 2.83
C LEU A 238 3.45 7.40 2.99
N HIS A 239 3.80 6.65 1.95
CA HIS A 239 4.96 5.77 1.96
C HIS A 239 5.91 6.17 0.83
N SER A 240 7.20 6.37 1.13
CA SER A 240 8.19 6.82 0.15
C SER A 240 7.77 8.12 -0.57
N VAL A 241 7.63 9.20 0.20
CA VAL A 241 7.28 10.55 -0.32
C VAL A 241 8.39 11.57 0.05
N PRO A 242 8.42 12.79 -0.54
CA PRO A 242 9.40 13.80 -0.19
C PRO A 242 9.45 14.10 1.31
N ALA A 243 10.65 14.21 1.88
CA ALA A 243 10.87 14.43 3.30
C ALA A 243 10.24 15.72 3.80
N GLU A 244 10.28 16.77 2.98
CA GLU A 244 9.65 18.06 3.27
C GLU A 244 8.13 17.94 3.34
N TYR A 245 7.50 17.31 2.33
CA TYR A 245 6.07 17.05 2.30
C TYR A 245 5.62 16.17 3.48
N ALA A 246 6.36 15.09 3.77
CA ALA A 246 6.11 14.22 4.93
C ALA A 246 6.15 14.99 6.25
N ALA A 247 7.13 15.88 6.45
CA ALA A 247 7.23 16.71 7.65
C ALA A 247 6.05 17.69 7.76
N ALA A 248 5.68 18.32 6.65
CA ALA A 248 4.54 19.23 6.56
C ALA A 248 3.21 18.52 6.88
N MET A 249 2.99 17.34 6.32
CA MET A 249 1.81 16.51 6.57
C MET A 249 1.73 16.04 8.03
N ARG A 250 2.83 15.55 8.62
CA ARG A 250 2.87 15.20 10.05
C ARG A 250 2.50 16.40 10.93
N SER A 251 3.01 17.58 10.61
CA SER A 251 2.71 18.79 11.38
C SER A 251 1.25 19.20 11.27
N ALA A 252 0.67 19.14 10.06
CA ALA A 252 -0.71 19.51 9.81
C ALA A 252 -1.72 18.57 10.50
N TRP A 253 -1.46 17.25 10.47
CA TRP A 253 -2.44 16.24 10.87
C TRP A 253 -2.27 15.69 12.28
N ARG A 254 -1.17 16.00 12.99
CA ARG A 254 -0.93 15.53 14.37
C ARG A 254 -2.09 15.83 15.33
N ARG A 255 -2.76 16.98 15.16
CA ARG A 255 -3.89 17.38 16.03
C ARG A 255 -5.20 16.67 15.68
N GLU A 256 -5.28 16.03 14.53
CA GLU A 256 -6.47 15.27 14.09
C GLU A 256 -6.42 13.79 14.51
N VAL A 257 -5.26 13.29 14.93
CA VAL A 257 -5.13 11.90 15.41
C VAL A 257 -6.05 11.61 16.59
N PRO A 258 -6.11 12.45 17.66
CA PRO A 258 -7.10 12.28 18.72
C PRO A 258 -8.56 12.46 18.27
N ASN A 259 -8.79 13.04 17.08
CA ASN A 259 -10.12 13.23 16.50
C ASN A 259 -10.50 12.09 15.52
N GLY A 260 -9.73 11.00 15.47
CA GLY A 260 -10.07 9.82 14.66
C GLY A 260 -9.56 9.88 13.22
N THR A 261 -8.42 10.55 12.99
CA THR A 261 -7.65 10.41 11.75
C THR A 261 -6.42 9.56 11.99
N PHE A 262 -6.34 8.40 11.33
CA PHE A 262 -5.13 7.60 11.29
C PHE A 262 -4.08 8.25 10.38
N VAL A 263 -2.85 8.39 10.88
CA VAL A 263 -1.74 8.98 10.13
C VAL A 263 -0.56 8.01 10.14
N ASP A 264 -0.22 7.48 8.97
CA ASP A 264 0.90 6.57 8.76
C ASP A 264 1.83 7.13 7.68
N ILE A 265 2.96 7.71 8.11
CA ILE A 265 3.93 8.36 7.21
C ILE A 265 5.30 7.72 7.40
N ARG A 266 5.69 6.87 6.46
CA ARG A 266 6.90 6.03 6.50
C ARG A 266 7.79 6.22 5.27
N GLY A 267 9.07 5.91 5.41
CA GLY A 267 10.02 5.92 4.29
C GLY A 267 10.24 7.29 3.65
N ALA A 268 10.08 8.40 4.38
CA ALA A 268 10.27 9.75 3.82
C ALA A 268 11.68 9.94 3.21
N ARG A 269 11.78 10.47 1.98
CA ARG A 269 13.04 10.54 1.22
C ARG A 269 13.46 11.96 0.91
N LYS A 270 14.77 12.21 1.01
CA LYS A 270 15.36 13.48 0.57
C LYS A 270 15.62 13.46 -0.95
N PRO A 271 15.72 14.62 -1.62
CA PRO A 271 16.03 14.68 -3.04
C PRO A 271 17.30 13.91 -3.44
N GLU A 272 18.33 13.93 -2.59
CA GLU A 272 19.59 13.23 -2.88
C GLU A 272 19.38 11.70 -2.91
N TRP A 273 18.55 11.16 -2.01
CA TRP A 273 18.22 9.73 -2.01
C TRP A 273 17.51 9.33 -3.30
N VAL A 274 16.58 10.16 -3.78
CA VAL A 274 15.84 9.90 -5.02
C VAL A 274 16.80 9.90 -6.22
N ALA A 275 17.69 10.90 -6.29
CA ALA A 275 18.70 10.97 -7.33
C ALA A 275 19.65 9.76 -7.33
N GLU A 276 20.05 9.27 -6.16
CA GLU A 276 20.95 8.12 -6.02
C GLU A 276 20.30 6.76 -6.32
N ASN A 277 18.97 6.66 -6.19
CA ASN A 277 18.22 5.41 -6.27
C ASN A 277 17.28 5.32 -7.48
N ARG A 278 17.26 6.33 -8.36
CA ARG A 278 16.37 6.35 -9.54
C ARG A 278 16.52 5.11 -10.42
N ASP A 279 17.76 4.75 -10.70
CA ASP A 279 18.10 3.62 -11.58
C ASP A 279 18.47 2.37 -10.75
N ASN A 280 17.96 2.27 -9.53
CA ASN A 280 18.24 1.16 -8.63
C ASN A 280 16.98 0.30 -8.41
N PRO A 281 16.81 -0.82 -9.12
CA PRO A 281 15.65 -1.71 -8.96
C PRO A 281 15.59 -2.37 -7.57
N LEU A 282 16.72 -2.41 -6.85
CA LEU A 282 16.80 -3.00 -5.50
C LEU A 282 16.60 -1.96 -4.39
N ARG A 283 16.20 -0.72 -4.70
CA ARG A 283 16.06 0.37 -3.72
C ARG A 283 15.08 0.05 -2.59
N GLY A 284 14.03 -0.72 -2.88
CA GLY A 284 12.97 -1.09 -1.92
C GLY A 284 13.43 -2.08 -0.85
N TRP A 285 14.57 -2.77 -1.05
CA TRP A 285 15.10 -3.72 -0.06
C TRP A 285 15.53 -3.02 1.24
N GLY A 286 15.83 -1.72 1.19
CA GLY A 286 16.17 -0.91 2.36
C GLY A 286 15.06 -0.79 3.40
N ASP A 287 13.80 -0.99 3.00
CA ASP A 287 12.64 -0.84 3.88
C ASP A 287 12.15 -2.17 4.46
N ARG A 288 12.79 -3.29 4.08
CA ARG A 288 12.41 -4.65 4.50
C ARG A 288 13.12 -5.02 5.80
N GLU A 289 12.35 -5.37 6.84
CA GLU A 289 12.90 -5.70 8.16
C GLU A 289 13.86 -6.91 8.13
N GLN A 290 13.62 -7.86 7.23
CA GLN A 290 14.46 -9.06 7.06
C GLN A 290 15.80 -8.78 6.36
N ILE A 291 15.96 -7.62 5.71
CA ILE A 291 17.18 -7.29 4.94
C ILE A 291 17.97 -6.19 5.65
N SER A 292 19.10 -6.57 6.24
CA SER A 292 19.98 -5.58 6.88
C SER A 292 20.50 -4.53 5.88
N GLY A 293 20.68 -3.29 6.32
CA GLY A 293 21.23 -2.22 5.47
C GLY A 293 22.61 -2.54 4.87
N ALA A 294 23.42 -3.37 5.55
CA ALA A 294 24.69 -3.86 5.02
C ALA A 294 24.50 -4.80 3.81
N ARG A 295 23.46 -5.64 3.82
CA ARG A 295 23.09 -6.48 2.68
C ARG A 295 22.58 -5.66 1.53
N VAL A 296 21.68 -4.71 1.78
CA VAL A 296 21.17 -3.79 0.74
C VAL A 296 22.32 -3.06 0.06
N LYS A 297 23.27 -2.50 0.82
CA LYS A 297 24.44 -1.82 0.26
C LYS A 297 25.26 -2.73 -0.66
N LYS A 298 25.46 -4.00 -0.28
CA LYS A 298 26.20 -4.97 -1.09
C LYS A 298 25.41 -5.42 -2.33
N ALA A 299 24.10 -5.65 -2.20
CA ALA A 299 23.22 -6.00 -3.30
C ALA A 299 23.20 -4.89 -4.37
N VAL A 300 23.05 -3.63 -3.96
CA VAL A 300 23.10 -2.47 -4.87
C VAL A 300 24.47 -2.32 -5.51
N ALA A 301 25.56 -2.53 -4.76
CA ALA A 301 26.91 -2.51 -5.32
C ALA A 301 27.13 -3.61 -6.37
N GLN A 302 26.62 -4.82 -6.12
CA GLN A 302 26.67 -5.94 -7.05
C GLN A 302 25.85 -5.64 -8.31
N TYR A 303 24.62 -5.16 -8.17
CA TYR A 303 23.78 -4.73 -9.28
C TYR A 303 24.49 -3.70 -10.17
N ARG A 304 25.02 -2.62 -9.58
CA ARG A 304 25.78 -1.59 -10.31
C ARG A 304 27.01 -2.15 -11.02
N SER A 305 27.70 -3.12 -10.42
CA SER A 305 28.84 -3.78 -11.04
C SER A 305 28.43 -4.63 -12.24
N THR A 306 27.35 -5.41 -12.11
CA THR A 306 26.79 -6.23 -13.18
C THR A 306 26.30 -5.36 -14.33
N ARG A 307 25.54 -4.29 -14.03
CA ARG A 307 25.10 -3.31 -15.03
C ARG A 307 26.27 -2.78 -15.87
N ARG A 308 27.34 -2.31 -15.23
CA ARG A 308 28.54 -1.83 -15.95
C ARG A 308 29.15 -2.91 -16.85
N ALA A 309 29.23 -4.15 -16.37
CA ALA A 309 29.81 -5.25 -17.14
C ALA A 309 28.95 -5.63 -18.36
N VAL A 310 27.62 -5.66 -18.20
CA VAL A 310 26.69 -5.94 -19.31
C VAL A 310 26.75 -4.82 -20.35
N MET A 311 26.64 -3.56 -19.94
CA MET A 311 26.71 -2.42 -20.86
C MET A 311 28.03 -2.40 -21.64
N ALA A 312 29.15 -2.71 -20.99
CA ALA A 312 30.45 -2.83 -21.66
C ALA A 312 30.47 -3.98 -22.68
N ALA A 313 29.97 -5.16 -22.32
CA ALA A 313 29.95 -6.32 -23.21
C ALA A 313 29.02 -6.14 -24.43
N LEU A 314 27.95 -5.34 -24.29
CA LEU A 314 27.01 -5.06 -25.36
C LEU A 314 27.46 -3.91 -26.27
N ALA A 315 28.29 -2.99 -25.77
CA ALA A 315 28.83 -1.86 -26.53
C ALA A 315 29.96 -2.20 -27.51
N GLU A 316 30.61 -3.36 -27.35
CA GLU A 316 31.66 -3.84 -28.26
C GLU A 316 31.10 -4.17 -29.66
N GLU A 317 31.95 -4.49 -30.64
CA GLU A 317 31.51 -5.03 -31.95
C GLU A 317 31.03 -6.49 -31.80
N PRO A 318 29.98 -6.94 -32.54
CA PRO A 318 29.47 -8.30 -32.41
C PRO A 318 30.54 -9.33 -32.75
N ASP A 319 30.98 -10.08 -31.73
CA ASP A 319 31.88 -11.23 -31.87
C ASP A 319 31.17 -12.53 -31.44
N GLY A 320 31.80 -13.67 -31.71
CA GLY A 320 31.26 -14.98 -31.36
C GLY A 320 31.18 -15.24 -29.84
N ASP A 321 31.90 -14.47 -29.02
CA ASP A 321 32.12 -14.75 -27.59
C ASP A 321 31.18 -13.93 -26.69
N ARG A 322 30.48 -12.94 -27.23
CA ARG A 322 29.57 -12.06 -26.48
C ARG A 322 28.54 -12.81 -25.65
N ARG A 323 27.95 -13.89 -26.17
CA ARG A 323 27.00 -14.75 -25.43
C ARG A 323 27.67 -15.39 -24.22
N ALA A 324 28.85 -15.97 -24.40
CA ALA A 324 29.61 -16.58 -23.32
C ALA A 324 30.01 -15.56 -22.25
N ARG A 325 30.35 -14.32 -22.65
CA ARG A 325 30.62 -13.22 -21.70
C ARG A 325 29.40 -12.88 -20.84
N LEU A 326 28.21 -12.79 -21.43
CA LEU A 326 26.98 -12.54 -20.67
C LEU A 326 26.62 -13.70 -19.73
N VAL A 327 26.80 -14.96 -20.16
CA VAL A 327 26.64 -16.13 -19.28
C VAL A 327 27.58 -16.03 -18.07
N GLU A 328 28.84 -15.67 -18.29
CA GLU A 328 29.80 -15.50 -17.19
C GLU A 328 29.44 -14.32 -16.26
N ILE A 329 28.93 -13.22 -16.80
CA ILE A 329 28.43 -12.09 -16.00
C ILE A 329 27.23 -12.53 -15.13
N GLY A 330 26.28 -13.27 -15.71
CA GLY A 330 25.14 -13.84 -15.00
C GLY A 330 25.58 -14.79 -13.89
N ARG A 331 26.55 -15.67 -14.17
CA ARG A 331 27.13 -16.58 -13.19
C ARG A 331 27.74 -15.84 -12.00
N ARG A 332 28.56 -14.81 -12.25
CA ARG A 332 29.16 -13.99 -11.17
C ARG A 332 28.10 -13.25 -10.34
N TYR A 333 27.02 -12.81 -10.98
CA TYR A 333 25.89 -12.20 -10.29
C TYR A 333 25.22 -13.21 -9.36
N GLY A 334 24.87 -14.40 -9.86
CA GLY A 334 24.31 -15.49 -9.06
C GLY A 334 25.18 -15.83 -7.84
N GLU A 335 26.47 -16.09 -8.05
CA GLU A 335 27.42 -16.39 -6.98
C GLU A 335 27.53 -15.28 -5.92
N ALA A 336 27.41 -14.02 -6.34
CA ALA A 336 27.44 -12.89 -5.42
C ALA A 336 26.20 -12.89 -4.51
N PHE A 337 25.03 -13.23 -5.03
CA PHE A 337 23.81 -13.34 -4.24
C PHE A 337 23.78 -14.61 -3.38
N ASN A 338 24.33 -15.74 -3.82
CA ASN A 338 24.57 -16.92 -2.96
C ASN A 338 25.39 -16.53 -1.71
N ARG A 339 26.45 -15.74 -1.90
CA ARG A 339 27.29 -15.27 -0.78
C ARG A 339 26.56 -14.30 0.14
N LEU A 340 25.62 -13.50 -0.38
CA LEU A 340 24.83 -12.55 0.42
C LEU A 340 23.77 -13.25 1.25
N ASP A 341 23.14 -14.27 0.67
CA ASP A 341 22.11 -15.09 1.29
C ASP A 341 22.72 -15.99 2.37
N GLY A 342 23.65 -16.86 1.97
CA GLY A 342 24.58 -17.58 2.84
C GLY A 342 23.93 -18.22 4.07
N ARG A 343 24.47 -17.92 5.26
CA ARG A 343 24.06 -18.57 6.52
C ARG A 343 22.76 -18.03 7.13
N SER A 344 22.23 -16.92 6.60
CA SER A 344 20.99 -16.32 7.09
C SER A 344 20.19 -15.92 5.86
N PRO A 345 19.47 -16.88 5.26
CA PRO A 345 18.72 -16.65 4.05
C PRO A 345 17.74 -15.48 4.20
N PHE A 346 17.63 -14.68 3.16
CA PHE A 346 16.69 -13.57 3.05
C PHE A 346 16.14 -13.41 1.63
N ILE A 347 16.71 -14.11 0.66
CA ILE A 347 16.21 -14.14 -0.71
C ILE A 347 15.10 -15.19 -0.77
N GLU A 348 13.85 -14.73 -0.75
CA GLU A 348 12.70 -15.60 -0.96
C GLU A 348 12.18 -15.45 -2.41
N THR A 349 10.95 -15.90 -2.66
CA THR A 349 10.33 -15.83 -3.98
C THR A 349 10.31 -14.41 -4.55
N VAL A 350 9.97 -13.41 -3.72
CA VAL A 350 9.87 -12.00 -4.17
C VAL A 350 11.24 -11.43 -4.50
N GLU A 351 12.22 -11.56 -3.60
CA GLU A 351 13.58 -11.08 -3.83
C GLU A 351 14.21 -11.77 -5.05
N ARG A 352 13.93 -13.07 -5.24
CA ARG A 352 14.38 -13.82 -6.42
C ARG A 352 13.83 -13.21 -7.71
N GLU A 353 12.54 -12.97 -7.79
CA GLU A 353 11.90 -12.35 -8.96
C GLU A 353 12.50 -10.96 -9.23
N GLU A 354 12.72 -10.17 -8.19
CA GLU A 354 13.33 -8.84 -8.30
C GLU A 354 14.77 -8.88 -8.81
N LEU A 355 15.55 -9.91 -8.44
CA LEU A 355 16.92 -10.07 -8.92
C LEU A 355 16.97 -10.38 -10.42
N PHE A 356 16.02 -11.15 -10.96
CA PHE A 356 15.91 -11.38 -12.39
C PHE A 356 15.34 -10.15 -13.12
N ALA A 357 14.32 -9.49 -12.56
CA ALA A 357 13.78 -8.24 -13.10
C ALA A 357 14.86 -7.15 -13.18
N ALA A 358 15.79 -7.11 -12.23
CA ALA A 358 16.94 -6.20 -12.27
C ALA A 358 17.91 -6.51 -13.44
N LEU A 359 18.10 -7.78 -13.81
CA LEU A 359 18.89 -8.16 -14.98
C LEU A 359 18.17 -7.80 -16.27
N ASP A 360 16.86 -8.04 -16.32
CA ASP A 360 16.01 -7.64 -17.44
C ASP A 360 16.09 -6.13 -17.69
N LEU A 361 15.98 -5.33 -16.64
CA LEU A 361 16.11 -3.87 -16.73
C LEU A 361 17.45 -3.43 -17.34
N ILE A 362 18.56 -4.10 -17.00
CA ILE A 362 19.87 -3.78 -17.60
C ILE A 362 19.86 -4.04 -19.11
N VAL A 363 19.17 -5.11 -19.55
CA VAL A 363 19.04 -5.42 -20.98
C VAL A 363 18.12 -4.41 -21.66
N ASP A 364 16.98 -4.05 -21.05
CA ASP A 364 16.08 -3.00 -21.57
C ASP A 364 16.83 -1.69 -21.82
N GLU A 365 17.67 -1.26 -20.87
CA GLU A 365 18.49 -0.07 -21.01
C GLU A 365 19.50 -0.18 -22.16
N ALA A 366 20.11 -1.35 -22.34
CA ALA A 366 21.04 -1.59 -23.44
C ALA A 366 20.31 -1.59 -24.80
N GLU A 367 19.15 -2.25 -24.89
CA GLU A 367 18.31 -2.29 -26.10
C GLU A 367 17.87 -0.88 -26.50
N ALA A 368 17.47 -0.05 -25.53
CA ALA A 368 17.13 1.34 -25.75
C ALA A 368 18.33 2.17 -26.24
N ALA A 369 19.52 1.97 -25.67
CA ALA A 369 20.73 2.66 -26.09
C ALA A 369 21.21 2.27 -27.50
N HIS A 370 21.00 1.02 -27.90
CA HIS A 370 21.40 0.49 -29.21
C HIS A 370 20.29 0.54 -30.27
N GLY A 371 19.05 0.84 -29.88
CA GLY A 371 17.88 0.83 -30.76
C GLY A 371 17.59 -0.53 -31.38
N SER A 372 17.93 -1.63 -30.70
CA SER A 372 17.81 -3.00 -31.21
C SER A 372 17.48 -3.98 -30.09
N ALA A 373 16.51 -4.86 -30.33
CA ALA A 373 16.15 -5.92 -29.39
C ALA A 373 17.22 -7.02 -29.33
N MET A 374 17.49 -7.51 -28.14
CA MET A 374 18.52 -8.50 -27.79
C MET A 374 17.94 -9.56 -26.84
N PRO A 375 16.86 -10.28 -27.20
CA PRO A 375 16.23 -11.27 -26.30
C PRO A 375 17.21 -12.36 -25.82
N TRP A 376 18.17 -12.73 -26.67
CA TRP A 376 19.24 -13.68 -26.35
C TRP A 376 20.14 -13.21 -25.18
N ALA A 377 20.23 -11.91 -24.91
CA ALA A 377 21.04 -11.36 -23.82
C ALA A 377 20.43 -11.69 -22.45
N ARG A 378 19.10 -11.62 -22.35
CA ARG A 378 18.33 -12.01 -21.16
C ARG A 378 18.53 -13.49 -20.85
N GLU A 379 18.33 -14.33 -21.87
CA GLU A 379 18.54 -15.77 -21.77
C GLU A 379 19.97 -16.13 -21.35
N SER A 380 20.97 -15.41 -21.89
CA SER A 380 22.38 -15.65 -21.55
C SER A 380 22.68 -15.31 -20.08
N LEU A 381 22.20 -14.14 -19.60
CA LEU A 381 22.37 -13.74 -18.20
C LEU A 381 21.64 -14.70 -17.26
N ALA A 382 20.39 -15.03 -17.55
CA ALA A 382 19.57 -15.93 -16.75
C ALA A 382 20.20 -17.35 -16.68
N SER A 383 20.64 -17.88 -17.82
CA SER A 383 21.34 -19.17 -17.88
C SER A 383 22.60 -19.16 -17.00
N GLY A 384 23.38 -18.08 -17.03
CA GLY A 384 24.52 -17.90 -16.15
C GLY A 384 24.14 -17.99 -14.66
N VAL A 385 23.12 -17.25 -14.25
CA VAL A 385 22.62 -17.27 -12.86
C VAL A 385 22.16 -18.67 -12.45
N ASP A 386 21.36 -19.33 -13.30
CA ASP A 386 20.77 -20.65 -13.00
C ASP A 386 21.80 -21.76 -12.83
N THR A 387 22.99 -21.63 -13.43
CA THR A 387 24.07 -22.63 -13.25
C THR A 387 24.64 -22.67 -11.83
N VAL A 388 24.46 -21.60 -11.05
CA VAL A 388 25.10 -21.44 -9.73
C VAL A 388 24.13 -21.10 -8.61
N ARG A 389 22.94 -20.59 -8.91
CA ARG A 389 21.97 -20.12 -7.90
C ARG A 389 21.65 -21.22 -6.88
N ASP A 390 21.79 -20.88 -5.61
CA ASP A 390 21.41 -21.72 -4.45
C ASP A 390 20.41 -21.04 -3.49
N TRP A 391 19.90 -19.86 -3.87
CA TRP A 391 18.91 -19.03 -3.16
C TRP A 391 17.52 -19.09 -3.81
#